data_AF-A0A2V6Z6J7-F1
#
_entry.id   AF-A0A2V6Z6J7-F1
#
_cell.length_a   1.000
_cell.length_b   1.000
_cell.length_c   1.000
_cell.angle_alpha   90.00
_cell.angle_beta   90.00
_cell.angle_gamma   90.00
#
_symmetry.space_group_name_H-M   'P 1'
#
loop_
_entity.id
_entity.type
_entity.pdbx_description
1 polymer ?
#
loop_
_entity_poly.entity_id
_entity_poly.type
_entity_poly.pdbx_seq_one_letter_code
_entity_poly.pdbx_strand_id
1 'polypeptide(L)'
;MPAKASRAAFGEALLELGAKDDRIVTLDADLSKSTMTAKFAKTFPGRAFNLGIAESNMIGIGAGLALTGRIPFACSFACFVTGRFETIR
;
A
#
# COMPACT_ATOMS: atom_id res chain seq x y z
N MET A 1 10.47 26.96 4.16
CA MET A 1 10.63 25.51 3.90
C MET A 1 9.55 25.12 2.89
N PRO A 2 9.88 24.53 1.73
CA PRO A 2 8.85 24.09 0.80
C PRO A 2 7.96 23.03 1.46
N ALA A 3 6.66 23.05 1.15
CA ALA A 3 5.71 22.08 1.67
C ALA A 3 6.10 20.66 1.23
N LYS A 4 6.10 19.71 2.18
CA LYS A 4 6.36 18.29 1.89
C LYS A 4 5.22 17.75 1.01
N ALA A 5 5.57 17.00 -0.04
CA ALA A 5 4.56 16.32 -0.86
C ALA A 5 3.76 15.33 0.01
N SER A 6 2.43 15.35 -0.11
CA SER A 6 1.52 14.49 0.69
C SER A 6 1.89 13.01 0.61
N ARG A 7 2.27 12.51 -0.57
CA ARG A 7 2.78 11.14 -0.75
C ARG A 7 4.01 10.81 0.09
N ALA A 8 4.92 11.78 0.30
CA ALA A 8 6.11 11.56 1.11
C ALA A 8 5.73 11.46 2.60
N ALA A 9 4.82 12.33 3.06
CA ALA A 9 4.27 12.23 4.40
C ALA A 9 3.50 10.92 4.62
N PHE A 10 2.74 10.45 3.61
CA PHE A 10 2.05 9.15 3.64
C PHE A 10 3.02 7.98 3.85
N GLY A 11 4.11 7.93 3.07
CA GLY A 11 5.11 6.85 3.21
C GLY A 11 5.82 6.86 4.56
N GLU A 12 6.10 8.03 5.12
CA GLU A 12 6.67 8.19 6.46
C GLU A 12 5.69 7.73 7.55
N ALA A 13 4.43 8.17 7.47
CA ALA A 13 3.39 7.76 8.41
C ALA A 13 3.14 6.25 8.37
N LEU A 14 3.15 5.63 7.19
CA LEU A 14 3.03 4.18 7.06
C LEU A 14 4.20 3.44 7.72
N LEU A 15 5.42 3.94 7.55
CA LEU A 15 6.60 3.35 8.19
C LEU A 15 6.50 3.41 9.73
N GLU A 16 6.04 4.55 10.27
CA GLU A 16 5.80 4.71 11.71
C GLU A 16 4.67 3.79 12.22
N LEU A 17 3.59 3.63 11.46
CA LEU A 17 2.49 2.73 11.80
C LEU A 17 2.93 1.26 11.77
N GLY A 18 3.69 0.85 10.76
CA GLY A 18 4.21 -0.52 10.64
C GLY A 18 5.21 -0.90 11.73
N ALA A 19 5.83 0.08 12.40
CA ALA A 19 6.67 -0.15 13.58
C ALA A 19 5.85 -0.39 14.85
N LYS A 20 4.58 0.05 14.88
CA LYS A 20 3.69 -0.04 16.06
C LYS A 20 2.71 -1.20 15.97
N ASP A 21 2.39 -1.67 14.78
CA ASP A 21 1.39 -2.72 14.57
C ASP A 21 1.83 -3.71 13.48
N ASP A 22 2.02 -4.97 13.87
CA ASP A 22 2.47 -6.06 12.99
C ASP A 22 1.43 -6.58 12.00
N ARG A 23 0.20 -6.10 12.13
CA ARG A 23 -0.88 -6.40 11.20
C ARG A 23 -0.81 -5.51 9.96
N ILE A 24 -0.14 -4.35 10.03
CA ILE A 24 -0.02 -3.41 8.92
C ILE A 24 0.81 -4.04 7.80
N VAL A 25 0.24 -4.08 6.60
CA VAL A 25 0.93 -4.55 5.39
C VAL A 25 0.68 -3.59 4.24
N THR A 26 1.63 -3.46 3.33
CA THR A 26 1.48 -2.63 2.12
C THR A 26 1.36 -3.52 0.89
N LEU A 27 0.38 -3.22 0.04
CA LEU A 27 0.22 -3.82 -1.27
C LEU A 27 0.50 -2.76 -2.33
N ASP A 28 1.21 -3.12 -3.38
CA ASP A 28 1.64 -2.17 -4.41
C ASP A 28 1.55 -2.80 -5.81
N ALA A 29 1.17 -1.98 -6.79
CA ALA A 29 1.00 -2.39 -8.18
C ALA A 29 2.17 -1.91 -9.07
N ASP A 30 3.40 -2.21 -8.66
CA ASP A 30 4.66 -1.74 -9.28
C ASP A 30 4.90 -0.22 -9.26
N LEU A 31 4.45 0.43 -8.18
CA LEU A 31 4.49 1.88 -7.98
C LEU A 31 5.15 2.31 -6.67
N SER A 32 5.81 1.41 -5.93
CA SER A 32 6.29 1.64 -4.56
C SER A 32 7.21 2.85 -4.36
N LYS A 33 7.99 3.21 -5.39
CA LYS A 33 8.81 4.43 -5.40
C LYS A 33 7.96 5.69 -5.54
N SER A 34 6.90 5.62 -6.34
CA SER A 34 5.98 6.72 -6.61
C SER A 34 4.97 6.93 -5.47
N THR A 35 4.49 5.84 -4.85
CA THR A 35 3.59 5.82 -3.69
C THR A 35 4.33 6.00 -2.36
N MET A 36 5.67 6.04 -2.39
CA MET A 36 6.56 6.22 -1.24
C MET A 36 6.55 5.07 -0.22
N THR A 37 6.10 3.88 -0.61
CA THR A 37 6.07 2.67 0.23
C THR A 37 7.36 1.85 0.14
N ALA A 38 8.28 2.18 -0.78
CA ALA A 38 9.55 1.45 -0.92
C ALA A 38 10.38 1.37 0.37
N LYS A 39 10.32 2.41 1.23
CA LYS A 39 10.97 2.38 2.54
C LYS A 39 10.33 1.36 3.48
N PHE A 40 9.00 1.27 3.49
CA PHE A 40 8.27 0.26 4.27
C PHE A 40 8.70 -1.15 3.85
N ALA A 41 8.76 -1.41 2.54
CA ALA A 41 9.19 -2.71 2.00
C ALA A 41 10.62 -3.09 2.40
N LYS A 42 11.54 -2.12 2.43
CA LYS A 42 12.92 -2.34 2.88
C LYS A 42 13.01 -2.61 4.38
N THR A 43 12.25 -1.90 5.20
CA THR A 43 12.31 -2.01 6.66
C THR A 43 11.59 -3.25 7.17
N PHE A 44 10.50 -3.65 6.53
CA PHE A 44 9.63 -4.74 6.97
C PHE A 44 9.47 -5.82 5.88
N PRO A 45 10.55 -6.54 5.55
CA PRO A 45 10.50 -7.61 4.56
C PRO A 45 9.48 -8.67 5.00
N GLY A 46 8.60 -9.07 4.08
CA GLY A 46 7.47 -9.97 4.36
C GLY A 46 6.16 -9.30 4.76
N ARG A 47 6.13 -7.96 4.94
CA ARG A 47 4.91 -7.16 5.13
C ARG A 47 4.61 -6.20 3.97
N ALA A 48 5.40 -6.27 2.90
CA ALA A 48 5.18 -5.51 1.68
C ALA A 48 5.11 -6.45 0.47
N PHE A 49 4.05 -6.31 -0.32
CA PHE A 49 3.75 -7.17 -1.45
C PHE A 49 3.64 -6.34 -2.73
N ASN A 50 4.58 -6.53 -3.66
CA ASN A 50 4.44 -6.04 -5.02
C ASN A 50 3.70 -7.11 -5.84
N LEU A 51 2.58 -6.73 -6.44
CA LEU A 51 1.66 -7.62 -7.15
C LEU A 51 1.65 -7.38 -8.67
N GLY A 52 2.62 -6.60 -9.17
CA GLY A 52 2.70 -6.18 -10.58
C GLY A 52 1.61 -5.20 -10.97
N ILE A 53 1.51 -4.88 -12.26
CA ILE A 53 0.50 -3.94 -12.81
C ILE A 53 -0.88 -4.62 -12.84
N ALA A 54 -1.46 -4.85 -11.66
CA ALA A 54 -2.65 -5.66 -11.46
C ALA A 54 -3.50 -5.13 -10.29
N GLU A 55 -4.04 -3.91 -10.42
CA GLU A 55 -4.75 -3.25 -9.31
C GLU A 55 -6.00 -4.02 -8.85
N SER A 56 -6.75 -4.68 -9.74
CA SER A 56 -7.89 -5.52 -9.33
C SER A 56 -7.43 -6.66 -8.42
N ASN A 57 -6.38 -7.37 -8.83
CA ASN A 57 -5.81 -8.45 -8.02
C ASN A 57 -5.28 -7.92 -6.68
N MET A 58 -4.62 -6.76 -6.69
CA MET A 58 -4.16 -6.08 -5.48
C MET A 58 -5.30 -5.80 -4.50
N ILE A 59 -6.43 -5.26 -4.98
CA ILE A 59 -7.60 -4.97 -4.14
C ILE A 59 -8.19 -6.28 -3.58
N GLY A 60 -8.34 -7.32 -4.42
CA GLY A 60 -8.87 -8.62 -3.98
C GLY A 60 -7.98 -9.31 -2.93
N ILE A 61 -6.66 -9.30 -3.12
CA ILE A 61 -5.69 -9.79 -2.13
C ILE A 61 -5.79 -8.95 -0.84
N GLY A 62 -5.95 -7.64 -0.96
CA GLY A 62 -6.21 -6.75 0.17
C GLY A 62 -7.45 -7.16 0.96
N ALA A 63 -8.57 -7.45 0.30
CA ALA A 63 -9.77 -7.94 0.97
C ALA A 63 -9.50 -9.25 1.75
N GLY A 64 -8.80 -10.21 1.14
CA GLY A 64 -8.43 -11.46 1.82
C GLY A 64 -7.49 -11.28 3.01
N LEU A 65 -6.50 -10.39 2.90
CA LEU A 65 -5.61 -10.05 4.01
C LEU A 65 -6.36 -9.36 5.15
N ALA A 66 -7.30 -8.46 4.84
CA ALA A 66 -8.15 -7.84 5.84
C ALA A 66 -9.01 -8.89 6.58
N LEU A 67 -9.60 -9.84 5.86
CA LEU A 67 -10.39 -10.93 6.44
C LEU A 67 -9.58 -11.85 7.36
N THR A 68 -8.27 -11.96 7.14
CA THR A 68 -7.36 -12.79 7.96
C THR A 68 -6.67 -12.02 9.09
N GLY A 69 -7.17 -10.82 9.42
CA GLY A 69 -6.71 -10.03 10.57
C GLY A 69 -5.51 -9.13 10.30
N ARG A 70 -5.10 -8.96 9.02
CA ARG A 70 -4.13 -7.94 8.62
C ARG A 70 -4.84 -6.60 8.39
N ILE A 71 -4.06 -5.53 8.30
CA ILE A 71 -4.52 -4.18 7.98
C ILE A 71 -3.79 -3.75 6.70
N PRO A 72 -4.35 -4.08 5.52
CA PRO A 72 -3.69 -3.83 4.24
C PRO A 72 -3.89 -2.39 3.76
N PHE A 73 -2.81 -1.77 3.33
CA PHE A 73 -2.80 -0.52 2.58
C PHE A 73 -2.54 -0.81 1.10
N ALA A 74 -3.59 -0.78 0.29
CA ALA A 74 -3.48 -0.88 -1.17
C ALA A 74 -3.00 0.44 -1.77
N CYS A 75 -1.78 0.44 -2.30
CA CYS A 75 -1.06 1.64 -2.74
C CYS A 75 -0.93 1.63 -4.27
N SER A 76 -1.69 2.49 -4.93
CA SER A 76 -1.56 2.77 -6.37
C SER A 76 -1.99 4.22 -6.64
N PHE A 77 -1.91 4.67 -7.89
CA PHE A 77 -2.42 5.98 -8.26
C PHE A 77 -3.94 5.94 -8.33
N ALA A 78 -4.59 7.02 -7.90
CA ALA A 78 -6.04 7.12 -7.89
C ALA A 78 -6.66 6.80 -9.26
N CYS A 79 -6.06 7.29 -10.35
CA CYS A 79 -6.53 7.02 -11.72
C CYS A 79 -6.45 5.55 -12.15
N PHE A 80 -5.58 4.73 -11.54
CA PHE A 80 -5.51 3.29 -11.84
C PHE A 80 -6.49 2.48 -10.98
N VAL A 81 -6.82 2.98 -9.78
CA VAL A 81 -7.78 2.36 -8.88
C VAL A 81 -9.23 2.62 -9.30
N THR A 82 -9.54 3.81 -9.83
CA THR A 82 -10.92 4.18 -10.24
C THR A 82 -11.51 3.20 -11.26
N GLY A 83 -10.70 2.67 -12.18
CA GLY A 83 -11.13 1.66 -13.16
C GLY A 83 -11.35 0.26 -12.58
N ARG A 84 -11.12 0.04 -11.27
CA ARG A 84 -11.28 -1.26 -10.58
C ARG A 84 -12.45 -1.27 -9.61
N PHE A 85 -13.41 -0.35 -9.79
CA PHE A 85 -14.54 -0.17 -8.89
C PHE A 85 -15.32 -1.46 -8.59
N GLU A 86 -15.46 -2.35 -9.57
CA GLU A 86 -16.12 -3.66 -9.40
C GLU A 86 -15.48 -4.53 -8.32
N THR A 87 -14.17 -4.41 -8.08
CA THR A 87 -13.49 -5.16 -7.02
C THR A 87 -13.59 -4.47 -5.65
N ILE A 88 -14.00 -3.20 -5.63
CA ILE A 88 -14.11 -2.39 -4.40
C ILE A 88 -15.54 -2.45 -3.82
N ARG A 89 -16.55 -2.51 -4.68
CA ARG A 89 -17.98 -2.41 -4.30
C ARG A 89 -18.57 -3.66 -3.67
#